data_AF-A0A8D5U3D4-F1
#
_entry.id   AF-A0A8D5U3D4-F1
#
_cell.length_a   1.000
_cell.length_b   1.000
_cell.length_c   1.000
_cell.angle_alpha   90.00
_cell.angle_beta   90.00
_cell.angle_gamma   90.00
#
_symmetry.space_group_name_H-M   'P 1'
#
loop_
_entity.id
_entity.type
_entity.pdbx_description
1 polymer ?
#
loop_
_entity_poly.entity_id
_entity_poly.type
_entity_poly.pdbx_seq_one_letter_code
_entity_poly.pdbx_strand_id
1 'polypeptide(L)'
;MSIDDKILAFRAFAAIICAIISFVFGVMGMLTASYLTPLVIYLLTIPAVKYTTGTNSRWLIIGKGSLTFVVIWFLIWTVLLQL
;
A
#
# COMPACT_ATOMS: atom_id res chain seq x y z
N MET A 1 19.00 10.28 -1.29
CA MET A 1 18.02 9.17 -1.17
C MET A 1 17.89 8.50 -2.52
N SER A 2 18.18 7.19 -2.59
CA SER A 2 18.15 6.45 -3.86
C SER A 2 16.71 6.35 -4.40
N ILE A 3 16.55 6.08 -5.70
CA ILE A 3 15.21 5.86 -6.29
C ILE A 3 14.49 4.71 -5.57
N ASP A 4 15.23 3.66 -5.23
CA ASP A 4 14.74 2.50 -4.49
C ASP A 4 14.15 2.88 -3.13
N ASP A 5 14.84 3.74 -2.37
CA ASP A 5 14.37 4.20 -1.05
C ASP A 5 13.11 5.06 -1.18
N LYS A 6 13.01 5.87 -2.24
CA LYS A 6 11.80 6.68 -2.53
C LYS A 6 10.59 5.82 -2.80
N ILE A 7 10.75 4.77 -3.60
CA ILE A 7 9.66 3.83 -3.89
C ILE A 7 9.24 3.10 -2.61
N LEU A 8 10.21 2.67 -1.81
CA LEU A 8 9.95 1.97 -0.56
C LEU A 8 9.18 2.84 0.43
N ALA A 9 9.63 4.08 0.65
CA ALA A 9 8.98 5.04 1.53
C ALA A 9 7.56 5.40 1.05
N PHE A 10 7.39 5.64 -0.25
CA PHE A 10 6.09 5.95 -0.84
C PHE A 10 5.08 4.82 -0.63
N ARG A 11 5.50 3.56 -0.90
CA ARG A 11 4.64 2.40 -0.69
C ARG A 11 4.37 2.11 0.78
N ALA A 12 5.33 2.35 1.67
CA ALA A 12 5.11 2.26 3.10
C ALA A 12 4.03 3.26 3.56
N PHE A 13 4.10 4.52 3.09
CA PHE A 13 3.10 5.53 3.40
C PHE A 13 1.72 5.18 2.84
N ALA A 14 1.65 4.72 1.58
CA ALA A 14 0.40 4.26 0.97
C ALA A 14 -0.22 3.07 1.74
N ALA A 15 0.61 2.18 2.30
CA ALA A 15 0.15 1.04 3.09
C ALA A 15 -0.47 1.47 4.44
N ILE A 16 0.06 2.50 5.08
CA ILE A 16 -0.52 3.07 6.31
C ILE A 16 -1.92 3.59 6.03
N ILE A 17 -2.06 4.42 4.98
CA ILE A 17 -3.38 4.95 4.56
C ILE A 17 -4.33 3.81 4.21
N CYS A 18 -3.83 2.80 3.49
CA CYS A 18 -4.59 1.62 3.13
C CYS A 18 -5.12 0.86 4.35
N ALA A 19 -4.32 0.69 5.40
CA ALA A 19 -4.73 0.00 6.62
C ALA A 19 -5.86 0.74 7.33
N ILE A 20 -5.78 2.08 7.40
CA ILE A 20 -6.82 2.92 8.00
C ILE A 20 -8.13 2.79 7.22
N ILE A 21 -8.09 2.86 5.89
CA ILE A 21 -9.28 2.69 5.04
C ILE A 21 -9.87 1.27 5.20
N SER A 22 -9.01 0.25 5.23
CA SER A 22 -9.42 -1.15 5.43
C SER A 22 -10.10 -1.33 6.80
N PHE A 23 -9.61 -0.65 7.84
CA PHE A 23 -10.21 -0.65 9.17
C PHE A 23 -11.60 -0.01 9.16
N VAL A 24 -11.77 1.17 8.55
CA VAL A 24 -13.07 1.83 8.44
C VAL A 24 -14.10 0.92 7.77
N PHE A 25 -13.76 0.27 6.65
CA PHE A 25 -14.65 -0.71 6.01
C PHE A 25 -14.91 -1.93 6.89
N GLY A 26 -13.92 -2.38 7.67
CA GLY A 26 -14.09 -3.46 8.64
C GLY A 26 -15.11 -3.11 9.73
N VAL A 27 -15.04 -1.92 10.31
CA VAL A 27 -15.97 -1.42 11.33
C VAL A 27 -17.40 -1.27 10.79
N MET A 28 -17.55 -0.91 9.52
CA MET A 28 -18.86 -0.84 8.85
C MET A 28 -19.45 -2.22 8.49
N GLY A 29 -18.78 -3.32 8.84
CA GLY A 29 -19.21 -4.69 8.53
C GLY A 29 -18.94 -5.12 7.08
N MET A 30 -18.23 -4.31 6.29
CA MET A 30 -17.92 -4.56 4.88
C MET A 30 -16.59 -5.30 4.71
N LEU A 31 -16.52 -6.54 5.19
CA LEU A 31 -15.27 -7.34 5.19
C LEU A 31 -14.66 -7.50 3.79
N THR A 32 -15.48 -7.76 2.76
CA THR A 32 -14.98 -7.88 1.38
C THR A 32 -14.30 -6.59 0.88
N ALA A 33 -14.86 -5.43 1.21
CA ALA A 33 -14.27 -4.14 0.85
C ALA A 33 -12.95 -3.91 1.60
N SER A 34 -12.86 -4.33 2.86
CA SER A 34 -11.64 -4.28 3.66
C SER A 34 -10.48 -5.06 2.99
N TYR A 35 -10.74 -6.27 2.49
CA TYR A 35 -9.71 -7.07 1.79
C TYR A 35 -9.40 -6.60 0.36
N LEU A 36 -10.35 -5.96 -0.33
CA LEU A 36 -10.12 -5.41 -1.68
C LEU A 36 -9.36 -4.08 -1.66
N THR A 37 -9.44 -3.32 -0.57
CA THR A 37 -8.77 -2.03 -0.40
C THR A 37 -7.26 -2.06 -0.71
N PRO A 38 -6.44 -3.00 -0.16
CA PRO A 38 -5.02 -3.08 -0.48
C PRO A 38 -4.74 -3.35 -1.95
N LEU A 39 -5.57 -4.15 -2.62
CA LEU A 39 -5.41 -4.41 -4.05
C LEU A 39 -5.61 -3.11 -4.86
N VAL A 40 -6.70 -2.39 -4.60
CA VAL A 40 -7.05 -1.17 -5.33
C VAL A 40 -6.01 -0.07 -5.09
N ILE A 41 -5.64 0.17 -3.84
CA ILE A 41 -4.65 1.21 -3.50
C ILE A 41 -3.29 0.85 -4.07
N TYR A 42 -2.88 -0.41 -4.00
CA TYR A 42 -1.63 -0.85 -4.60
C TYR A 42 -1.58 -0.60 -6.11
N LEU A 43 -2.67 -0.92 -6.83
CA LEU A 43 -2.77 -0.63 -8.26
C LEU A 43 -2.65 0.87 -8.57
N LEU A 44 -3.14 1.75 -7.68
CA LEU A 44 -2.96 3.20 -7.80
C LEU A 44 -1.51 3.64 -7.52
N THR A 45 -0.74 2.90 -6.73
CA THR A 45 0.68 3.21 -6.50
C THR A 45 1.54 2.98 -7.75
N ILE A 46 1.15 2.07 -8.65
CA ILE A 46 1.91 1.74 -9.87
C ILE A 46 2.08 2.97 -10.79
N PRO A 47 1.01 3.66 -11.24
CA PRO A 47 1.17 4.87 -12.03
C PRO A 47 1.84 5.97 -11.22
N ALA A 48 1.52 6.15 -9.94
CA ALA A 48 2.13 7.18 -9.09
C ALA A 48 3.65 7.02 -8.98
N VAL A 49 4.16 5.79 -8.81
CA VAL A 49 5.60 5.49 -8.78
C VAL A 49 6.23 5.80 -10.14
N LYS A 50 5.58 5.42 -11.25
CA LYS A 50 6.08 5.70 -12.60
C LYS A 50 6.23 7.21 -12.83
N TYR A 51 5.21 8.00 -12.47
CA TYR A 51 5.24 9.47 -12.65
C TYR A 51 6.28 10.15 -11.75
N THR A 52 6.41 9.71 -10.49
CA THR A 52 7.30 10.38 -9.52
C THR A 52 8.77 10.04 -9.71
N THR A 53 9.08 8.84 -10.16
CA THR A 53 10.49 8.38 -10.31
C THR A 53 11.03 8.48 -11.72
N GLY A 54 10.17 8.58 -12.74
CA GLY A 54 10.58 8.65 -14.15
C GLY A 54 11.30 7.40 -14.65
N THR A 55 11.30 6.30 -13.88
CA THR A 55 11.96 5.06 -14.27
C THR A 55 11.10 4.28 -15.26
N ASN A 56 11.75 3.58 -16.19
CA ASN A 56 11.09 2.63 -17.11
C ASN A 56 11.25 1.17 -16.66
N SER A 57 11.94 0.92 -15.55
CA SER A 57 12.13 -0.43 -15.03
C SER A 57 10.82 -0.98 -14.46
N ARG A 58 10.24 -1.97 -15.15
CA ARG A 58 9.00 -2.65 -14.72
C ARG A 58 9.14 -3.27 -13.33
N TRP A 59 10.33 -3.79 -12.99
CA TRP A 59 10.60 -4.34 -11.66
C TRP A 59 10.52 -3.29 -10.56
N LEU A 60 11.05 -2.08 -10.80
CA LEU A 60 10.98 -1.00 -9.82
C LEU A 60 9.55 -0.47 -9.67
N ILE A 61 8.82 -0.34 -10.78
CA ILE A 61 7.46 0.19 -10.76
C ILE A 61 6.47 -0.78 -10.11
N ILE A 62 6.57 -2.08 -10.43
CA ILE A 62 5.62 -3.10 -10.00
C ILE A 62 6.16 -3.83 -8.78
N GLY A 63 7.36 -4.40 -8.84
CA GLY A 63 7.86 -5.32 -7.81
C GLY A 63 8.38 -4.64 -6.55
N LYS A 64 9.15 -3.54 -6.67
CA LYS A 64 9.89 -2.98 -5.53
C LYS A 64 8.95 -2.44 -4.45
N GLY A 65 9.09 -2.92 -3.22
CA GLY A 65 8.29 -2.46 -2.07
C GLY A 65 6.86 -3.01 -2.01
N SER A 66 6.52 -4.00 -2.85
CA SER A 66 5.21 -4.69 -2.80
C SER A 66 5.02 -5.44 -1.48
N LEU A 67 6.04 -6.19 -1.07
CA LEU A 67 6.04 -6.93 0.18
C LEU A 67 5.99 -5.98 1.38
N THR A 68 6.72 -4.87 1.32
CA THR A 68 6.67 -3.81 2.34
C THR A 68 5.27 -3.22 2.46
N PHE A 69 4.60 -2.97 1.34
CA PHE A 69 3.22 -2.49 1.34
C PHE A 69 2.29 -3.48 2.05
N VAL A 70 2.33 -4.76 1.67
CA VAL A 70 1.47 -5.80 2.24
C VAL A 70 1.74 -5.99 3.74
N VAL A 71 3.00 -6.06 4.16
CA VAL A 71 3.36 -6.28 5.57
C VAL A 71 2.92 -5.10 6.44
N ILE A 72 3.19 -3.86 6.01
CA ILE A 72 2.79 -2.67 6.78
C ILE A 72 1.26 -2.55 6.85
N TRP A 73 0.57 -2.77 5.72
CA TRP A 73 -0.88 -2.76 5.69
C TRP A 73 -1.45 -3.78 6.69
N PHE A 74 -0.99 -5.03 6.63
CA PHE A 74 -1.49 -6.12 7.46
C PHE A 74 -1.23 -5.86 8.95
N LEU A 75 -0.02 -5.43 9.31
CA LEU A 75 0.35 -5.13 10.70
C LEU A 75 -0.51 -4.01 11.29
N ILE A 76 -0.65 -2.89 10.58
CA ILE A 76 -1.42 -1.76 11.10
C ILE A 76 -2.91 -2.11 11.16
N TRP A 77 -3.44 -2.76 10.12
CA TRP A 77 -4.85 -3.14 10.07
C TRP A 77 -5.22 -4.11 11.19
N THR A 78 -4.38 -5.12 11.47
CA THR A 78 -4.61 -6.07 12.57
C THR A 78 -4.51 -5.42 13.95
N VAL A 79 -3.57 -4.49 14.15
CA VAL A 79 -3.50 -3.70 15.40
C VAL A 79 -4.75 -2.84 15.57
N LEU A 80 -5.22 -2.17 14.51
CA LEU A 80 -6.43 -1.35 14.58
C LEU A 80 -7.69 -2.16 14.91
N LEU A 81 -7.80 -3.39 14.42
CA LEU A 81 -8.93 -4.29 14.73
C LEU A 81 -8.95 -4.80 16.18
N GLN A 82 -7.85 -4.66 16.92
CA GLN A 82 -7.75 -5.05 18.33
C GLN A 82 -8.10 -3.92 19.30
N LEU A 83 -8.28 -2.69 18.81
CA LEU A 83 -8.69 -1.51 19.56
C LEU A 83 -10.21 -1.42 19.67
#